data_AF-A0A1Q4AJB7-F1
#
_entry.id   AF-A0A1Q4AJB7-F1
#
_cell.length_a   1.000
_cell.length_b   1.000
_cell.length_c   1.000
_cell.angle_alpha   90.00
_cell.angle_beta   90.00
_cell.angle_gamma   90.00
#
_symmetry.space_group_name_H-M   'P 1'
#
loop_
_entity.id
_entity.type
_entity.pdbx_description
1 polymer ?
#
loop_
_entity_poly.entity_id
_entity_poly.type
_entity_poly.pdbx_seq_one_letter_code
_entity_poly.pdbx_strand_id
1 'polypeptide(L)' 'MAKAPTISAPQHPAMHVAYEKECREMLEPHLDFLLDKVEAQGWDRRLAASALMYLAAVRLKPA' A
#
# COMPACT_ATOMS: atom_id res chain seq x y z
N MET A 1 -9.61 5.73 -17.68
CA MET A 1 -9.45 5.96 -16.23
C MET A 1 -9.52 4.60 -15.54
N ALA A 2 -8.41 4.03 -15.07
CA ALA A 2 -8.46 2.78 -14.33
C ALA A 2 -9.20 2.98 -13.00
N LYS A 3 -10.16 2.09 -12.69
CA LYS A 3 -10.90 2.12 -11.43
C LYS A 3 -9.94 1.84 -10.28
N ALA A 4 -10.01 2.62 -9.21
CA ALA A 4 -9.20 2.36 -8.03
C ALA A 4 -9.55 0.98 -7.43
N PRO A 5 -8.55 0.17 -7.02
CA PRO A 5 -8.80 -1.10 -6.33
C PRO A 5 -9.58 -0.87 -5.03
N THR A 6 -10.30 -1.88 -4.56
CA THR A 6 -11.13 -1.83 -3.34
C THR A 6 -10.44 -2.56 -2.19
N ILE A 7 -10.56 -2.04 -0.97
CA ILE A 7 -10.02 -2.67 0.24
C ILE A 7 -11.07 -3.66 0.77
N SER A 8 -10.71 -4.94 0.78
CA SER A 8 -11.56 -6.01 1.32
C SER A 8 -11.27 -6.23 2.80
N ALA A 9 -12.26 -6.75 3.54
CA ALA A 9 -12.05 -7.17 4.92
C ALA A 9 -11.08 -8.36 5.00
N PRO A 10 -10.26 -8.47 6.07
CA PRO A 10 -9.43 -9.64 6.32
C PRO A 10 -10.26 -10.92 6.38
N GLN A 11 -9.70 -12.04 5.93
CA GLN A 11 -10.38 -13.34 6.00
C GLN A 11 -10.11 -14.02 7.36
N HIS A 12 -8.97 -13.73 7.97
CA HIS A 12 -8.58 -14.26 9.27
C HIS A 12 -8.46 -13.16 10.34
N PRO A 13 -8.53 -13.51 11.64
CA PRO A 13 -8.26 -12.56 12.72
C PRO A 13 -6.77 -12.18 12.78
N ALA A 14 -6.46 -11.04 13.39
CA ALA A 14 -5.10 -10.48 13.44
C ALA A 14 -4.03 -11.40 14.08
N MET A 15 -4.43 -12.31 14.98
CA MET A 15 -3.53 -13.28 15.61
C MET A 15 -3.18 -14.47 14.70
N HIS A 16 -3.88 -14.63 13.58
CA HIS A 16 -3.68 -15.75 12.67
C HIS A 16 -2.43 -15.54 11.80
N VAL A 17 -1.66 -16.62 11.60
CA VAL A 17 -0.40 -16.57 10.84
C VAL A 17 -0.57 -16.12 9.38
N ALA A 18 -1.76 -16.31 8.80
CA ALA A 18 -2.06 -15.89 7.43
C ALA A 18 -2.44 -14.41 7.29
N TYR A 19 -2.79 -13.74 8.40
CA TYR A 19 -3.30 -12.35 8.38
C TYR A 19 -2.32 -11.38 7.72
N GLU A 20 -1.03 -11.54 8.03
CA GLU A 20 0.02 -10.68 7.50
C GLU A 20 0.18 -10.87 5.98
N LYS A 21 0.09 -12.12 5.50
CA LYS A 21 0.10 -12.42 4.06
C LYS A 21 -1.13 -11.86 3.35
N GLU A 22 -2.33 -12.06 3.90
CA GLU A 22 -3.57 -11.49 3.35
C GLU A 22 -3.51 -9.97 3.25
N CYS A 23 -2.97 -9.32 4.27
CA CYS A 23 -2.81 -7.87 4.27
C CYS A 23 -1.90 -7.41 3.12
N ARG A 24 -0.78 -8.11 2.88
CA ARG A 24 0.12 -7.80 1.75
C ARG A 24 -0.56 -8.01 0.40
N GLU A 25 -1.17 -9.18 0.19
CA GLU A 25 -1.85 -9.51 -1.07
C GLU A 25 -3.01 -8.55 -1.36
N MET A 26 -3.72 -8.12 -0.31
CA MET A 26 -4.77 -7.11 -0.43
C MET A 26 -4.20 -5.74 -0.83
N LEU A 27 -3.08 -5.31 -0.26
CA LEU A 27 -2.48 -3.99 -0.48
C LEU A 27 -1.68 -3.86 -1.79
N GLU A 28 -1.14 -4.97 -2.31
CA GLU A 28 -0.31 -5.01 -3.53
C GLU A 28 -0.92 -4.22 -4.71
N PRO A 29 -2.16 -4.49 -5.17
CA PRO A 29 -2.75 -3.75 -6.28
C PRO A 29 -2.98 -2.26 -5.98
N HIS A 30 -3.14 -1.88 -4.70
CA HIS A 30 -3.32 -0.47 -4.31
C HIS A 30 -2.01 0.29 -4.35
N LEU A 31 -0.91 -0.34 -3.91
CA LEU A 31 0.43 0.22 -3.99
C LEU A 31 0.83 0.43 -5.45
N ASP A 32 0.61 -0.57 -6.30
CA ASP A 32 0.91 -0.44 -7.74
C ASP A 32 0.10 0.67 -8.39
N PHE A 33 -1.21 0.73 -8.14
CA PHE A 33 -2.06 1.80 -8.67
C PHE A 33 -1.60 3.20 -8.24
N LEU A 34 -1.16 3.36 -6.98
CA LEU A 34 -0.67 4.64 -6.49
C LEU A 34 0.68 5.01 -7.12
N LEU A 35 1.61 4.06 -7.21
CA LEU A 35 2.91 4.26 -7.83
C LEU A 35 2.78 4.60 -9.32
N ASP A 36 1.89 3.90 -10.05
CA ASP A 36 1.60 4.17 -11.46
C ASP A 36 1.08 5.61 -11.65
N LYS A 37 0.23 6.09 -10.75
CA LYS A 37 -0.27 7.47 -10.79
C LYS A 37 0.83 8.51 -10.56
N VAL A 38 1.71 8.25 -9.60
CA VAL A 38 2.84 9.14 -9.30
C VAL A 38 3.81 9.17 -10.49
N GLU A 39 4.15 8.00 -11.03
CA GLU A 39 5.00 7.87 -12.22
C GLU A 39 4.38 8.52 -13.47
N ALA A 40 3.06 8.40 -13.67
CA ALA A 40 2.36 9.06 -14.77
C ALA A 40 2.39 10.60 -14.70
N GLN A 41 2.72 11.19 -13.55
CA GLN A 41 2.98 12.63 -13.42
C GLN A 41 4.47 13.00 -13.61
N GLY A 42 5.30 12.03 -14.00
CA GLY A 42 6.73 12.23 -14.28
C GLY A 42 7.66 12.04 -13.09
N TRP A 43 7.16 11.57 -11.94
CA TRP A 43 8.00 11.28 -10.77
C TRP A 43 8.73 9.95 -10.91
N ASP A 44 9.93 9.85 -10.32
CA ASP A 44 10.64 8.57 -10.24
C ASP A 44 9.91 7.58 -9.32
N ARG A 45 9.58 6.40 -9.85
CA ARG A 45 8.81 5.36 -9.14
C ARG A 45 9.53 4.85 -7.88
N ARG A 46 10.87 4.75 -7.90
CA ARG A 46 11.65 4.23 -6.75
C ARG A 46 11.69 5.23 -5.61
N LEU A 47 11.83 6.52 -5.91
CA LEU A 47 11.73 7.59 -4.93
C LEU A 47 10.30 7.72 -4.39
N ALA A 48 9.29 7.56 -5.24
CA ALA A 48 7.89 7.50 -4.80
C ALA A 48 7.64 6.35 -3.81
N ALA A 49 8.11 5.15 -4.10
CA ALA A 49 8.02 4.00 -3.19
C ALA A 49 8.73 4.28 -1.85
N SER A 50 9.94 4.83 -1.90
CA SER A 50 10.70 5.19 -0.69
C SER A 50 9.97 6.25 0.15
N ALA A 51 9.36 7.24 -0.50
CA ALA A 51 8.55 8.26 0.17
C ALA A 51 7.30 7.65 0.82
N LEU A 52 6.62 6.71 0.15
CA LEU A 52 5.46 5.99 0.72
C LEU A 52 5.86 5.20 1.97
N MET A 53 6.97 4.47 1.93
CA MET A 53 7.50 3.73 3.10
C MET A 53 7.77 4.68 4.27
N TYR A 54 8.43 5.81 4.01
CA TYR A 54 8.68 6.83 5.02
C TYR A 54 7.38 7.39 5.60
N LEU A 55 6.43 7.79 4.74
CA LEU A 55 5.14 8.35 5.14
C LEU A 55 4.29 7.39 5.97
N ALA A 56 4.35 6.09 5.66
CA ALA A 56 3.70 5.04 6.45
C ALA A 56 4.35 4.92 7.83
N ALA A 57 5.68 4.86 7.90
CA ALA A 57 6.41 4.71 9.15
C ALA A 57 6.22 5.90 10.10
N VAL A 58 6.26 7.13 9.60
CA VAL A 58 6.13 8.33 10.47
C VAL A 58 4.73 8.51 11.04
N ARG A 59 3.68 7.99 10.39
CA ARG A 59 2.29 8.05 10.89
C ARG A 59 2.01 7.08 12.02
N LEU A 60 2.86 6.07 12.20
CA LEU A 60 2.76 5.12 13.31
C LEU A 60 3.52 5.59 14.56
N LYS A 61 4.30 6.67 14.45
CA LYS A 61 4.97 7.25 15.61
C LYS A 61 3.95 8.06 16.42
N PRO A 62 3.86 7.86 17.75
CA PRO A 62 3.06 8.75 18.58
C PRO A 62 3.63 10.18 18.51
N ALA A 63 2.72 11.17 18.54
CA ALA A 63 3.05 12.59 18.56
C ALA A 63 3.77 12.99 19.85
#